data_AF-A0A8J7L188-F1
#
_entry.id   AF-A0A8J7L188-F1
#
_cell.length_a   1.000
_cell.length_b   1.000
_cell.length_c   1.000
_cell.angle_alpha   90.00
_cell.angle_beta   90.00
_cell.angle_gamma   90.00
#
_symmetry.space_group_name_H-M   'P 1'
#
loop_
_entity.id
_entity.type
_entity.pdbx_description
1 polymer ?
#
loop_
_entity_poly.entity_id
_entity_poly.type
_entity_poly.pdbx_seq_one_letter_code
_entity_poly.pdbx_strand_id
1 'polypeptide(L)' 'MPESLTTPTPTLALHTPVTWGGIALWSDQLSDALDTCNDDKAAIGDLYLRRLQRINAAAQSAH' A
#
# COMPACT_ATOMS: atom_id res chain seq x y z
N MET A 1 10.63 14.00 1.14
CA MET A 1 9.41 13.20 0.91
C MET A 1 8.64 13.21 2.22
N PRO A 2 7.31 13.36 2.24
CA PRO A 2 6.56 13.33 3.49
C PRO A 2 6.72 11.95 4.15
N GLU A 3 6.71 11.91 5.48
CA GLU A 3 7.13 10.74 6.27
C GLU A 3 6.16 9.53 6.23
N SER A 4 5.00 9.64 5.59
CA SER A 4 4.22 8.46 5.23
C SER A 4 3.22 8.83 4.12
N LEU A 5 3.40 8.22 2.95
CA LEU A 5 2.41 8.22 1.86
C LEU A 5 1.45 7.04 1.97
N THR A 6 1.63 6.18 2.98
CA THR A 6 1.00 4.86 3.11
C THR A 6 0.71 4.56 4.56
N THR A 7 -0.48 4.02 4.83
CA THR A 7 -0.83 3.61 6.19
C THR A 7 0.08 2.47 6.62
N PRO A 8 0.66 2.48 7.84
CA PRO A 8 1.45 1.34 8.30
C PRO A 8 0.63 0.05 8.25
N THR A 9 1.18 -0.99 7.62
CA THR A 9 0.55 -2.30 7.62
C THR A 9 0.49 -2.83 9.07
N PRO A 10 -0.68 -3.24 9.57
CA PRO A 10 -0.80 -3.72 10.95
C PRO A 10 0.01 -5.01 11.15
N THR A 11 0.59 -5.16 12.34
CA THR A 11 1.18 -6.46 12.74
C THR A 11 0.07 -7.39 13.17
N LEU A 12 -0.06 -8.52 12.47
CA LEU A 12 -1.07 -9.53 12.75
C LEU A 12 -0.56 -10.50 13.82
N ALA A 13 -1.40 -10.81 14.82
CA ALA A 13 -1.06 -11.75 15.88
C ALA A 13 -1.95 -12.99 15.80
N LEU A 14 -1.32 -14.18 15.82
CA LEU A 14 -2.01 -15.45 16.00
C LEU A 14 -1.73 -15.95 17.42
N HIS A 15 -2.78 -16.04 18.25
CA HIS A 15 -2.64 -16.40 19.66
C HIS A 15 -2.59 -17.92 19.88
N THR A 16 -1.90 -18.33 20.94
CA THR A 16 -1.77 -19.74 21.35
C THR A 16 -2.69 -20.06 22.56
N PRO A 17 -3.28 -21.28 22.62
CA PRO A 17 -3.23 -22.32 21.60
C PRO A 17 -3.99 -21.90 20.34
N VAL A 18 -3.47 -22.30 19.17
CA VAL A 18 -4.10 -21.96 17.89
C VAL A 18 -5.44 -22.69 17.80
N THR A 19 -6.48 -21.97 17.41
CA THR A 19 -7.81 -22.52 17.17
C THR A 19 -8.23 -22.25 15.73
N TRP A 20 -9.15 -23.06 15.19
CA TRP A 20 -9.72 -22.82 13.86
C TRP A 20 -10.39 -21.45 13.75
N GLY A 21 -11.10 -21.02 14.80
CA GLY A 21 -11.68 -19.67 14.86
C GLY A 21 -10.62 -18.57 14.85
N GLY A 22 -9.51 -18.77 15.57
CA GLY A 22 -8.37 -17.86 15.55
C GLY A 22 -7.70 -17.76 14.18
N ILE A 23 -7.58 -18.87 13.46
CA ILE A 23 -7.06 -18.89 12.08
C ILE A 23 -7.98 -18.13 11.13
N ALA A 24 -9.30 -18.32 11.23
CA ALA A 24 -10.26 -17.62 10.38
C ALA A 24 -10.14 -16.10 10.55
N LEU A 25 -10.18 -15.61 11.78
CA LEU A 25 -10.02 -14.17 12.06
C LEU A 25 -8.67 -13.62 11.60
N TRP A 26 -7.58 -14.35 11.83
CA TRP A 26 -6.25 -13.94 11.39
C TRP A 26 -6.15 -13.88 9.85
N SER A 27 -6.78 -14.82 9.15
CA SER A 27 -6.76 -14.88 7.68
C SER A 27 -7.55 -13.73 7.05
N ASP A 28 -8.68 -13.35 7.66
CA ASP A 28 -9.45 -12.19 7.23
C ASP A 28 -8.62 -10.91 7.40
N GLN A 29 -8.01 -10.71 8.57
CA GLN A 29 -7.14 -9.55 8.82
C GLN A 29 -5.92 -9.49 7.87
N LEU A 30 -5.37 -10.65 7.51
CA LEU A 30 -4.30 -10.72 6.50
C LEU A 30 -4.78 -10.27 5.13
N SER A 31 -5.98 -10.68 4.74
CA SER A 31 -6.56 -10.29 3.44
C SER A 31 -6.78 -8.78 3.37
N ASP A 32 -7.37 -8.18 4.42
CA ASP A 32 -7.57 -6.73 4.52
C ASP A 32 -6.25 -5.93 4.45
N ALA A 33 -5.21 -6.43 5.12
CA ALA A 33 -3.88 -5.82 5.12
C ALA A 33 -3.22 -5.88 3.74
N LEU A 34 -3.42 -6.97 3.00
CA LEU A 34 -2.91 -7.12 1.64
C LEU A 34 -3.65 -6.21 0.66
N ASP A 35 -4.98 -6.10 0.78
CA ASP A 35 -5.79 -5.21 -0.05
C ASP A 35 -5.36 -3.75 0.13
N THR A 36 -5.25 -3.29 1.38
CA THR A 36 -4.75 -1.94 1.71
C THR A 36 -3.36 -1.68 1.12
N CYS A 37 -2.45 -2.66 1.23
CA CYS A 37 -1.10 -2.55 0.68
C CYS A 37 -1.11 -2.42 -0.86
N ASN A 38 -2.01 -3.12 -1.53
CA ASN A 38 -2.12 -3.06 -2.99
C ASN A 38 -2.71 -1.73 -3.46
N ASP A 39 -3.67 -1.18 -2.73
CA ASP A 39 -4.21 0.16 -3.00
C ASP A 39 -3.13 1.24 -2.86
N ASP A 40 -2.33 1.18 -1.79
CA ASP A 40 -1.21 2.08 -1.58
C ASP A 40 -0.18 2.00 -2.72
N LYS A 41 0.13 0.80 -3.21
CA LYS A 41 1.03 0.61 -4.37
C LYS A 41 0.45 1.23 -5.64
N ALA A 42 -0.85 1.06 -5.89
CA ALA A 42 -1.51 1.66 -7.05
C ALA A 42 -1.45 3.19 -6.99
N ALA A 43 -1.77 3.78 -5.84
CA ALA A 43 -1.69 5.22 -5.62
C ALA A 43 -0.27 5.78 -5.83
N ILE A 44 0.76 5.08 -5.33
CA ILE A 44 2.16 5.44 -5.56
C ILE A 44 2.51 5.38 -7.06
N GLY A 45 2.05 4.34 -7.76
CA GLY A 45 2.22 4.21 -9.21
C GLY A 45 1.66 5.41 -9.97
N ASP A 46 0.44 5.83 -9.64
CA ASP A 46 -0.20 7.01 -10.23
C ASP A 46 0.57 8.30 -9.97
N LEU A 47 1.03 8.51 -8.73
CA LEU A 47 1.86 9.66 -8.38
C LEU A 47 3.16 9.70 -9.17
N TYR A 48 3.78 8.54 -9.38
CA TYR A 48 4.99 8.40 -10.19
C TYR A 48 4.73 8.75 -11.66
N LEU A 49 3.65 8.25 -12.26
CA LEU A 49 3.27 8.58 -13.64
C LEU A 49 3.00 10.09 -13.80
N ARG A 50 2.26 10.71 -12.89
CA ARG A 50 2.02 12.16 -12.87
C ARG A 50 3.33 12.96 -12.73
N ARG A 51 4.29 12.46 -11.95
CA ARG A 51 5.63 13.07 -11.85
C ARG A 51 6.36 13.02 -13.19
N LEU A 52 6.36 11.87 -13.88
CA LEU A 52 7.00 11.73 -15.19
C LEU A 52 6.38 12.65 -16.23
N GLN A 53 5.04 12.75 -16.26
CA GLN A 53 4.33 13.67 -17.16
C GLN A 53 4.76 15.12 -16.97
N ARG A 54 4.88 15.58 -15.71
CA ARG A 54 5.34 16.94 -15.40
C ARG A 54 6.78 17.19 -15.85
N ILE A 55 7.66 16.22 -15.66
CA ILE A 55 9.06 16.31 -16.10
C ILE A 55 9.13 16.40 -17.63
N ASN A 56 8.39 15.54 -18.34
CA ASN A 56 8.38 15.54 -19.81
C ASN A 56 7.78 16.82 -20.39
N ALA A 57 6.69 17.33 -19.81
CA ALA A 57 6.08 18.59 -20.24
C ALA A 57 7.03 19.79 -20.03
N ALA A 58 7.73 19.85 -18.90
CA ALA A 58 8.72 20.88 -18.64
C ALA A 58 9.87 20.83 -19.65
N ALA A 59 10.36 19.63 -19.98
CA ALA A 59 11.41 19.44 -20.99
C ALA A 59 10.95 19.88 -22.39
N GLN A 60 9.70 19.60 -22.76
CA GLN A 60 9.13 20.01 -24.06
C GLN A 60 8.93 21.53 -24.15
N SER A 61 8.58 22.20 -23.05
CA SER A 61 8.40 23.66 -23.02
C SER A 61 9.70 24.47 -23.00
N ALA A 62 10.85 23.82 -22.81
CA ALA A 62 12.17 24.44 -22.75
C ALA A 62 12.91 24.47 -24.11
N HIS A 63 12.28 23.92 -25.16
CA HIS A 63 12.74 23.92 -26.55
C HIS A 63 11.84 24.81 -27.41
#